data_AF-A0A431MEH5-F1
#
_entry.id   AF-A0A431MEH5-F1
#
_cell.length_a   1.000
_cell.length_b   1.000
_cell.length_c   1.000
_cell.angle_alpha   90.00
_cell.angle_beta   90.00
_cell.angle_gamma   90.00
#
_symmetry.space_group_name_H-M   'P 1'
#
loop_
_entity.id
_entity.type
_entity.pdbx_description
1 polymer ?
#
loop_
_entity_poly.entity_id
_entity_poly.type
_entity_poly.pdbx_seq_one_letter_code
_entity_poly.pdbx_strand_id
1 'polypeptide(L)'
;MQPLVDPEISPEVLRTRLKAEGLLAFAFRRPAEISRLAFLLASLCPQPQTAVVGLLELMANAVEHGVLGIGYHTKLHLRRSLSLEDEIERLLGLPENLERQAEVVVELKGDRLWFTVSDPGEGFDWKPFESFSPERAAEPSGRGIALARCMGFDRIEYQGVGNRVQAVISAPGQLQE
;
A
#
# COMPACT_ATOMS: atom_id res chain seq x y z
N MET A 1 -12.65 4.27 -15.67
CA MET A 1 -12.17 4.54 -14.30
C MET A 1 -13.24 4.02 -13.37
N GLN A 2 -12.92 3.10 -12.45
CA GLN A 2 -13.91 2.68 -11.46
C GLN A 2 -14.20 3.84 -10.51
N PRO A 3 -15.44 3.97 -9.99
CA PRO A 3 -15.75 4.98 -9.00
C PRO A 3 -14.98 4.69 -7.70
N LEU A 4 -14.39 5.75 -7.11
CA LEU A 4 -13.74 5.63 -5.82
C LEU A 4 -14.77 5.36 -4.73
N VAL A 5 -14.41 4.48 -3.81
CA VAL A 5 -15.21 4.13 -2.64
C VAL A 5 -14.82 5.03 -1.48
N ASP A 6 -15.81 5.47 -0.71
CA ASP A 6 -15.58 6.21 0.54
C ASP A 6 -14.81 5.32 1.53
N PRO A 7 -13.65 5.75 2.06
CA PRO A 7 -12.89 5.00 3.06
C PRO A 7 -13.65 4.82 4.38
N GLU A 8 -14.75 5.54 4.63
CA GLU A 8 -15.59 5.45 5.84
C GLU A 8 -16.52 4.24 5.89
N ILE A 9 -16.56 3.39 4.84
CA ILE A 9 -17.42 2.21 4.85
C ILE A 9 -17.01 1.19 5.93
N SER A 10 -18.00 0.48 6.48
CA SER A 10 -17.74 -0.59 7.43
C SER A 10 -17.14 -1.84 6.74
N PRO A 11 -16.42 -2.71 7.47
CA PRO A 11 -15.94 -3.98 6.93
C PRO A 11 -17.04 -4.87 6.33
N GLU A 12 -18.24 -4.84 6.88
CA GLU A 12 -19.38 -5.61 6.37
C GLU A 12 -19.87 -5.08 5.02
N VAL A 13 -19.97 -3.75 4.89
CA VAL A 13 -20.32 -3.08 3.64
C VAL A 13 -19.23 -3.30 2.59
N LEU A 14 -17.96 -3.20 2.98
CA LEU A 14 -16.81 -3.50 2.10
C LEU A 14 -16.91 -4.90 1.52
N ARG A 15 -17.11 -5.92 2.36
CA ARG A 15 -17.24 -7.32 1.90
C ARG A 15 -18.41 -7.49 0.94
N THR A 16 -19.58 -6.97 1.31
CA THR A 16 -20.80 -7.08 0.50
C THR A 16 -20.62 -6.43 -0.87
N ARG A 17 -20.05 -5.21 -0.90
CA ARG A 17 -19.76 -4.50 -2.15
C ARG A 17 -18.71 -5.22 -2.98
N LEU A 18 -17.62 -5.70 -2.37
CA LEU A 18 -16.57 -6.40 -3.09
C LEU A 18 -17.09 -7.68 -3.75
N LYS A 19 -17.97 -8.43 -3.07
CA LYS A 19 -18.64 -9.60 -3.67
C LYS A 19 -19.52 -9.22 -4.87
N ALA A 20 -20.28 -8.13 -4.75
CA ALA A 20 -21.22 -7.71 -5.78
C ALA A 20 -20.53 -7.08 -7.00
N GLU A 21 -19.50 -6.26 -6.76
CA GLU A 21 -18.83 -5.46 -7.79
C GLU A 21 -17.55 -6.13 -8.32
N GLY A 22 -17.00 -7.10 -7.58
CA GLY A 22 -15.76 -7.83 -7.90
C GLY A 22 -14.48 -7.02 -7.69
N LEU A 23 -14.54 -5.69 -7.79
CA LEU A 23 -13.41 -4.78 -7.68
C LEU A 23 -13.85 -3.47 -7.05
N LEU A 24 -13.05 -2.93 -6.12
CA LEU A 24 -13.24 -1.63 -5.48
C LEU A 24 -11.93 -0.83 -5.50
N ALA A 25 -12.02 0.48 -5.71
CA ALA A 25 -10.88 1.39 -5.76
C ALA A 25 -10.99 2.48 -4.67
N PHE A 26 -9.85 2.82 -4.05
CA PHE A 26 -9.74 3.86 -3.02
C PHE A 26 -8.55 4.75 -3.32
N ALA A 27 -8.73 6.07 -3.22
CA ALA A 27 -7.63 7.01 -3.30
C ALA A 27 -7.16 7.41 -1.88
N PHE A 28 -5.88 7.71 -1.76
CA PHE A 28 -5.27 8.13 -0.50
C PHE A 28 -4.02 8.98 -0.73
N ARG A 29 -3.70 9.80 0.25
CA ARG A 29 -2.62 10.78 0.16
C ARG A 29 -1.88 10.99 1.48
N ARG A 30 -2.55 10.80 2.61
CA ARG A 30 -2.05 11.10 3.97
C ARG A 30 -1.75 9.82 4.77
N PRO A 31 -0.77 9.85 5.69
CA PRO A 31 -0.50 8.72 6.60
C PRO A 31 -1.73 8.23 7.41
N ALA A 32 -2.60 9.15 7.83
CA ALA A 32 -3.82 8.81 8.55
C ALA A 32 -4.81 7.99 7.70
N GLU A 33 -4.93 8.33 6.41
CA GLU A 33 -5.77 7.61 5.45
C GLU A 33 -5.20 6.21 5.18
N ILE A 34 -3.88 6.11 5.02
CA ILE A 34 -3.17 4.83 4.84
C ILE A 34 -3.48 3.88 6.00
N SER A 35 -3.33 4.36 7.23
CA SER A 35 -3.55 3.54 8.43
C SER A 35 -4.96 2.95 8.41
N ARG A 36 -5.94 3.80 8.18
CA ARG A 36 -7.35 3.42 8.17
C ARG A 36 -7.70 2.45 7.05
N LEU A 37 -7.30 2.75 5.82
CA LEU A 37 -7.53 1.91 4.67
C LEU A 37 -6.84 0.55 4.81
N ALA A 38 -5.62 0.51 5.33
CA ALA A 38 -4.91 -0.74 5.56
C ALA A 38 -5.67 -1.63 6.55
N PHE A 39 -6.20 -1.09 7.65
CA PHE A 39 -7.04 -1.85 8.58
C PHE A 39 -8.34 -2.34 7.93
N LEU A 40 -9.03 -1.46 7.18
CA LEU A 40 -10.26 -1.79 6.49
C LEU A 40 -10.05 -2.92 5.47
N LEU A 41 -9.04 -2.81 4.62
CA LEU A 41 -8.72 -3.79 3.57
C LEU A 41 -8.17 -5.10 4.15
N ALA A 42 -7.32 -5.05 5.19
CA ALA A 42 -6.82 -6.24 5.86
C ALA A 42 -7.94 -7.07 6.51
N SER A 43 -9.09 -6.46 6.84
CA SER A 43 -10.25 -7.18 7.37
C SER A 43 -10.88 -8.18 6.37
N LEU A 44 -10.50 -8.11 5.09
CA LEU A 44 -10.87 -9.06 4.05
C LEU A 44 -9.96 -10.29 4.02
N CYS A 45 -8.79 -10.21 4.67
CA CYS A 45 -7.75 -11.24 4.58
C CYS A 45 -7.93 -12.34 5.64
N PRO A 46 -7.39 -13.56 5.40
CA PRO A 46 -7.41 -14.64 6.38
C PRO A 46 -6.66 -14.32 7.68
N GLN A 47 -5.60 -13.53 7.59
CA GLN A 47 -4.78 -13.07 8.72
C GLN A 47 -4.68 -11.54 8.71
N PRO A 48 -5.69 -10.82 9.25
CA PRO A 48 -5.72 -9.36 9.17
C PRO A 48 -4.52 -8.67 9.83
N GLN A 49 -4.00 -9.24 10.93
CA GLN A 49 -2.89 -8.64 11.69
C GLN A 49 -1.56 -8.61 10.92
N THR A 50 -1.32 -9.58 10.06
CA THR A 50 -0.11 -9.61 9.21
C THR A 50 -0.37 -8.81 7.93
N ALA A 51 -1.53 -9.00 7.29
CA ALA A 51 -1.90 -8.29 6.07
C ALA A 51 -1.87 -6.77 6.23
N VAL A 52 -2.32 -6.22 7.37
CA VAL A 52 -2.29 -4.77 7.64
C VAL A 52 -0.86 -4.22 7.57
N VAL A 53 0.13 -4.94 8.11
CA VAL A 53 1.54 -4.50 8.08
C VAL A 53 2.04 -4.41 6.64
N GLY A 54 1.74 -5.41 5.81
CA GLY A 54 2.12 -5.39 4.41
C GLY A 54 1.44 -4.26 3.63
N LEU A 55 0.13 -4.05 3.83
CA LEU A 55 -0.60 -2.95 3.18
C LEU A 55 -0.08 -1.57 3.60
N LEU A 56 0.20 -1.37 4.89
CA LEU A 56 0.81 -0.13 5.41
C LEU A 56 2.12 0.18 4.69
N GLU A 57 3.02 -0.81 4.56
CA GLU A 57 4.31 -0.62 3.90
C GLU A 57 4.16 -0.29 2.40
N LEU A 58 3.28 -0.99 1.68
CA LEU A 58 3.04 -0.75 0.26
C LEU A 58 2.43 0.64 0.01
N MET A 59 1.41 1.00 0.78
CA MET A 59 0.72 2.29 0.64
C MET A 59 1.58 3.46 1.12
N ALA A 60 2.36 3.30 2.20
CA ALA A 60 3.30 4.32 2.64
C ALA A 60 4.36 4.59 1.58
N ASN A 61 4.90 3.55 0.93
CA ASN A 61 5.86 3.73 -0.16
C ASN A 61 5.24 4.50 -1.35
N ALA A 62 3.99 4.23 -1.68
CA ALA A 62 3.27 4.94 -2.75
C ALA A 62 3.14 6.45 -2.46
N VAL A 63 2.86 6.84 -1.21
CA VAL A 63 2.81 8.26 -0.83
C VAL A 63 4.20 8.88 -0.76
N GLU A 64 5.11 8.26 0.00
CA GLU A 64 6.43 8.83 0.26
C GLU A 64 7.26 8.95 -1.03
N HIS A 65 7.35 7.87 -1.82
CA HIS A 65 8.16 7.86 -3.04
C HIS A 65 7.37 8.36 -4.25
N GLY A 66 6.11 7.96 -4.39
CA GLY A 66 5.31 8.24 -5.58
C GLY A 66 4.69 9.63 -5.59
N VAL A 67 3.88 9.92 -4.58
CA VAL A 67 3.15 11.19 -4.45
C VAL A 67 4.11 12.34 -4.11
N LEU A 68 5.06 12.11 -3.20
CA LEU A 68 5.91 13.18 -2.64
C LEU A 68 7.35 13.18 -3.17
N GLY A 69 7.79 12.13 -3.87
CA GLY A 69 9.14 12.08 -4.42
C GLY A 69 10.26 11.98 -3.37
N ILE A 70 9.96 11.57 -2.14
CA ILE A 70 10.95 11.40 -1.08
C ILE A 70 11.83 10.21 -1.45
N GLY A 71 13.06 10.45 -1.91
CA GLY A 71 13.99 9.38 -2.28
C GLY A 71 14.38 8.48 -1.10
N TYR A 72 14.91 7.29 -1.40
CA TYR A 72 15.34 6.30 -0.40
C TYR A 72 16.27 6.86 0.69
N HIS A 73 17.35 7.54 0.28
CA HIS A 73 18.33 8.11 1.21
C HIS A 73 17.73 9.24 2.06
N THR A 74 16.87 10.06 1.47
CA THR A 74 16.16 11.13 2.16
C THR A 74 15.22 10.56 3.22
N LYS A 75 14.42 9.55 2.88
CA LYS A 75 13.55 8.83 3.83
C LYS A 75 14.34 8.24 4.98
N LEU A 76 15.48 7.59 4.69
CA LEU A 76 16.34 7.01 5.71
C LEU A 76 16.84 8.08 6.70
N HIS A 77 17.25 9.24 6.19
CA HIS A 77 17.67 10.37 7.03
C HIS A 77 16.52 10.90 7.89
N LEU A 78 15.36 11.18 7.28
CA LEU A 78 14.17 11.72 7.96
C LEU A 78 13.63 10.76 9.04
N ARG A 79 13.67 9.44 8.81
CA ARG A 79 13.28 8.46 9.84
C ARG A 79 14.26 8.45 11.01
N ARG A 80 15.57 8.59 10.75
CA ARG A 80 16.58 8.66 11.82
C ARG A 80 16.47 9.92 12.66
N SER A 81 16.03 11.03 12.06
CA SER A 81 15.78 12.30 12.75
C SER A 81 14.37 12.45 13.30
N LEU A 82 13.50 11.44 13.17
CA LEU A 82 12.08 11.46 13.59
C LEU A 82 11.30 12.64 12.97
N SER A 83 11.66 13.07 11.76
CA SER A 83 11.08 14.25 11.10
C SER A 83 10.33 13.92 9.80
N LEU A 84 10.10 12.63 9.54
CA LEU A 84 9.43 12.17 8.31
C LEU A 84 7.98 12.65 8.23
N GLU A 85 7.25 12.60 9.35
CA GLU A 85 5.83 12.98 9.39
C GLU A 85 5.65 14.48 9.12
N ASP A 86 6.46 15.33 9.74
CA ASP A 86 6.46 16.79 9.52
C ASP A 86 6.79 17.13 8.06
N GLU A 87 7.77 16.45 7.48
CA GLU A 87 8.16 16.67 6.08
C GLU A 87 7.08 16.21 5.11
N ILE A 88 6.38 15.10 5.41
CA ILE A 88 5.22 14.65 4.65
C ILE A 88 4.13 15.73 4.66
N GLU A 89 3.73 16.24 5.82
CA GLU A 89 2.71 17.28 5.91
C GLU A 89 3.13 18.58 5.20
N ARG A 90 4.40 18.97 5.30
CA ARG A 90 4.94 20.12 4.57
C ARG A 90 4.85 19.93 3.05
N LEU A 91 5.30 18.78 2.53
CA LEU A 91 5.30 18.49 1.09
C LEU A 91 3.88 18.34 0.55
N LEU A 92 2.97 17.80 1.33
CA LEU A 92 1.55 17.72 1.00
C LEU A 92 0.93 19.12 0.86
N GLY A 93 1.42 20.13 1.58
CA GLY A 93 0.95 21.51 1.48
C GLY A 93 1.41 22.26 0.22
N LEU A 94 2.34 21.71 -0.56
CA LEU A 94 2.89 22.37 -1.73
C LEU A 94 1.93 22.31 -2.94
N PRO A 95 1.81 23.38 -3.75
CA PRO A 95 0.92 23.45 -4.91
C PRO A 95 1.03 22.26 -5.86
N GLU A 96 2.25 21.81 -6.15
CA GLU A 96 2.55 20.69 -7.05
C GLU A 96 2.01 19.33 -6.57
N ASN A 97 1.73 19.19 -5.27
CA ASN A 97 1.26 17.94 -4.66
C ASN A 97 -0.21 18.00 -4.23
N LEU A 98 -0.91 19.12 -4.45
CA LEU A 98 -2.29 19.30 -3.98
C LEU A 98 -3.27 18.30 -4.62
N GLU A 99 -3.03 17.93 -5.88
CA GLU A 99 -3.89 17.03 -6.65
C GLU A 99 -3.29 15.62 -6.81
N ARG A 100 -2.10 15.38 -6.27
CA ARG A 100 -1.43 14.08 -6.38
C ARG A 100 -1.95 13.14 -5.29
N GLN A 101 -2.37 11.95 -5.70
CA GLN A 101 -2.86 10.90 -4.81
C GLN A 101 -2.43 9.53 -5.34
N ALA A 102 -2.23 8.58 -4.42
CA ALA A 102 -2.07 7.18 -4.74
C ALA A 102 -3.43 6.48 -4.73
N GLU A 103 -3.50 5.32 -5.36
CA GLU A 103 -4.71 4.49 -5.43
C GLU A 103 -4.40 3.08 -4.95
N VAL A 104 -5.34 2.49 -4.20
CA VAL A 104 -5.37 1.05 -3.92
C VAL A 104 -6.64 0.46 -4.48
N VAL A 105 -6.48 -0.56 -5.30
CA VAL A 105 -7.56 -1.38 -5.84
C VAL A 105 -7.53 -2.73 -5.15
N VAL A 106 -8.67 -3.18 -4.65
CA VAL A 106 -8.88 -4.55 -4.19
C VAL A 106 -9.84 -5.25 -5.14
N GLU A 107 -9.45 -6.46 -5.57
CA GLU A 107 -10.24 -7.26 -6.50
C GLU A 107 -10.34 -8.70 -5.99
N LEU A 108 -11.54 -9.26 -6.03
CA LEU A 108 -11.79 -10.67 -5.71
C LEU A 108 -11.84 -11.47 -7.02
N LYS A 109 -10.86 -12.35 -7.22
CA LYS A 109 -10.80 -13.27 -8.37
C LYS A 109 -10.77 -14.71 -7.89
N GLY A 110 -11.87 -15.42 -8.06
CA GLY A 110 -12.00 -16.79 -7.59
C GLY A 110 -11.75 -16.86 -6.08
N ASP A 111 -10.73 -17.61 -5.68
CA ASP A 111 -10.33 -17.82 -4.29
C ASP A 111 -9.25 -16.84 -3.81
N ARG A 112 -9.01 -15.73 -4.52
CA ARG A 112 -7.91 -14.80 -4.22
C ARG A 112 -8.34 -13.34 -4.19
N LEU A 113 -7.74 -12.60 -3.27
CA LEU A 113 -7.76 -11.14 -3.22
C LEU A 113 -6.49 -10.60 -3.88
N TRP A 114 -6.68 -9.62 -4.76
CA TRP A 114 -5.63 -8.92 -5.46
C TRP A 114 -5.65 -7.46 -5.03
N PHE A 115 -4.61 -7.03 -4.33
CA PHE A 115 -4.38 -5.64 -3.96
C PHE A 115 -3.41 -5.05 -4.96
N THR A 116 -3.82 -3.98 -5.65
CA THR A 116 -2.94 -3.21 -6.51
C THR A 116 -2.81 -1.81 -5.95
N VAL A 117 -1.61 -1.44 -5.52
CA VAL A 117 -1.28 -0.07 -5.14
C VAL A 117 -0.57 0.61 -6.31
N SER A 118 -1.05 1.78 -6.72
CA SER A 118 -0.47 2.57 -7.81
C SER A 118 -0.24 4.01 -7.36
N ASP A 119 0.82 4.63 -7.85
CA ASP A 119 1.19 6.01 -7.52
C ASP A 119 1.57 6.84 -8.76
N PRO A 120 1.52 8.17 -8.68
CA PRO A 120 1.80 9.06 -9.82
C PRO A 120 3.30 9.40 -9.93
N GLY A 121 4.19 8.64 -9.29
CA GLY A 121 5.63 8.87 -9.32
C GLY A 121 6.28 8.34 -10.59
N GLU A 122 7.56 8.68 -10.75
CA GLU A 122 8.40 8.18 -11.85
C GLU A 122 8.85 6.73 -11.65
N GLY A 123 8.48 6.12 -10.52
CA GLY A 123 8.90 4.78 -10.12
C GLY A 123 10.30 4.75 -9.49
N PHE A 124 10.82 3.55 -9.27
CA PHE A 124 12.14 3.31 -8.70
C PHE A 124 12.64 1.92 -9.12
N ASP A 125 13.95 1.67 -9.06
CA ASP A 125 14.45 0.30 -9.26
C ASP A 125 14.19 -0.56 -8.01
N TRP A 126 13.11 -1.34 -8.05
CA TRP A 126 12.66 -2.17 -6.93
C TRP A 126 13.41 -3.50 -6.83
N LYS A 127 14.02 -3.98 -7.92
CA LYS A 127 14.66 -5.30 -7.99
C LYS A 127 15.70 -5.53 -6.91
N PRO A 128 16.56 -4.56 -6.56
CA PRO A 128 17.50 -4.73 -5.47
C PRO A 128 16.80 -5.04 -4.14
N PHE A 129 15.58 -4.56 -3.92
CA PHE A 129 14.82 -4.67 -2.67
C PHE A 129 13.92 -5.92 -2.59
N GLU A 130 13.89 -6.75 -3.64
CA GLU A 130 13.06 -7.96 -3.67
C GLU A 130 13.53 -9.07 -2.73
N SER A 131 14.84 -9.16 -2.49
CA SER A 131 15.44 -10.20 -1.66
C SER A 131 15.89 -9.66 -0.31
N PHE A 132 15.62 -10.42 0.75
CA PHE A 132 16.15 -10.15 2.07
C PHE A 132 17.68 -10.17 2.04
N SER A 133 18.33 -9.11 2.52
CA SER A 133 19.79 -9.06 2.66
C SER A 133 20.15 -8.75 4.12
N PRO A 134 21.16 -9.42 4.71
CA PRO A 134 21.59 -9.16 6.09
C PRO A 134 21.91 -7.69 6.38
N GLU A 135 22.51 -6.99 5.42
CA GLU A 135 22.88 -5.57 5.53
C GLU A 135 21.66 -4.66 5.78
N ARG A 136 20.54 -4.93 5.07
CA ARG A 136 19.28 -4.18 5.21
C ARG A 136 18.40 -4.60 6.38
N ALA A 137 18.68 -5.74 7.02
CA ALA A 137 17.93 -6.15 8.21
C ALA A 137 18.07 -5.13 9.36
N ALA A 138 19.24 -4.48 9.43
CA ALA A 138 19.57 -3.43 10.38
C ALA A 138 19.14 -2.01 9.95
N GLU A 139 18.61 -1.84 8.73
CA GLU A 139 18.25 -0.51 8.22
C GLU A 139 16.84 -0.07 8.68
N PRO A 140 16.66 1.21 9.09
CA PRO A 140 15.37 1.81 9.40
C PRO A 140 14.36 1.84 8.22
N SER A 141 14.84 1.68 6.98
CA SER A 141 14.06 1.72 5.74
C SER A 141 14.56 0.64 4.77
N GLY A 142 13.83 0.35 3.70
CA GLY A 142 14.21 -0.69 2.73
C GLY A 142 13.79 -2.11 3.11
N ARG A 143 13.09 -2.29 4.24
CA ARG A 143 12.48 -3.56 4.64
C ARG A 143 11.04 -3.73 4.15
N GLY A 144 10.35 -2.66 3.76
CA GLY A 144 8.92 -2.69 3.46
C GLY A 144 8.50 -3.73 2.42
N ILE A 145 9.26 -3.86 1.33
CA ILE A 145 9.00 -4.87 0.27
C ILE A 145 9.20 -6.29 0.80
N ALA A 146 10.30 -6.51 1.54
CA ALA A 146 10.60 -7.81 2.13
C ALA A 146 9.60 -8.19 3.25
N LEU A 147 9.22 -7.23 4.10
CA LEU A 147 8.20 -7.39 5.13
C LEU A 147 6.85 -7.71 4.48
N ALA A 148 6.41 -6.94 3.49
CA ALA A 148 5.16 -7.23 2.79
C ALA A 148 5.16 -8.67 2.23
N ARG A 149 6.28 -9.15 1.68
CA ARG A 149 6.42 -10.56 1.24
C ARG A 149 6.33 -11.56 2.39
N CYS A 150 6.89 -11.25 3.55
CA CYS A 150 6.85 -12.12 4.74
C CYS A 150 5.49 -12.12 5.46
N MET A 151 4.63 -11.12 5.22
CA MET A 151 3.40 -10.89 6.00
C MET A 151 2.15 -11.58 5.43
N GLY A 152 2.32 -12.73 4.78
CA GLY A 152 1.22 -13.62 4.38
C GLY A 152 0.64 -13.36 2.98
N PHE A 153 1.23 -12.47 2.19
CA PHE A 153 0.93 -12.40 0.76
C PHE A 153 1.64 -13.54 0.01
N ASP A 154 0.87 -14.31 -0.76
CA ASP A 154 1.37 -15.43 -1.56
C ASP A 154 2.32 -14.94 -2.69
N ARG A 155 2.09 -13.72 -3.18
CA ARG A 155 2.86 -13.09 -4.25
C ARG A 155 2.87 -11.58 -4.07
N ILE A 156 4.05 -10.97 -4.26
CA ILE A 156 4.20 -9.52 -4.43
C ILE A 156 5.08 -9.26 -5.64
N GLU A 157 4.56 -8.43 -6.55
CA GLU A 157 5.20 -8.06 -7.81
C GLU A 157 5.06 -6.57 -8.07
N TYR A 158 6.19 -5.89 -8.26
CA TYR A 158 6.21 -4.54 -8.79
C TYR A 158 6.19 -4.58 -10.33
N GLN A 159 5.52 -3.59 -10.92
CA GLN A 159 5.23 -3.52 -12.35
C GLN A 159 5.55 -2.14 -12.91
N GLY A 160 5.65 -2.07 -14.24
CA GLY A 160 5.93 -0.83 -14.95
C GLY A 160 7.32 -0.28 -14.60
N VAL A 161 7.36 0.98 -14.20
CA VAL A 161 8.59 1.67 -13.74
C VAL A 161 8.80 1.55 -12.23
N GLY A 162 7.96 0.78 -11.52
CA GLY A 162 8.02 0.60 -10.07
C GLY A 162 7.01 1.44 -9.30
N ASN A 163 6.12 2.13 -10.01
CA ASN A 163 5.02 2.93 -9.46
C ASN A 163 3.70 2.13 -9.32
N ARG A 164 3.77 0.81 -9.51
CA ARG A 164 2.64 -0.10 -9.34
C ARG A 164 3.13 -1.37 -8.67
N VAL A 165 2.46 -1.78 -7.61
CA VAL A 165 2.73 -3.03 -6.89
C VAL A 165 1.46 -3.83 -6.70
N GLN A 166 1.55 -5.12 -6.99
CA GLN A 166 0.46 -6.06 -6.86
C GLN A 166 0.80 -7.10 -5.80
N ALA A 167 -0.07 -7.20 -4.78
CA ALA A 167 0.00 -8.17 -3.72
C ALA A 167 -1.21 -9.11 -3.77
N VAL A 168 -0.97 -10.41 -3.70
CA VAL A 168 -2.02 -11.44 -3.83
C VAL A 168 -2.05 -12.28 -2.57
N ILE A 169 -3.24 -12.54 -2.06
CA ILE A 169 -3.47 -13.42 -0.90
C ILE A 169 -4.72 -14.27 -1.14
N SER A 170 -4.74 -15.47 -0.57
CA SER A 170 -5.93 -16.31 -0.58
C SER A 170 -7.10 -15.59 0.13
N ALA A 171 -8.29 -15.63 -0.48
CA ALA A 171 -9.51 -15.07 0.06
C ALA A 171 -10.15 -16.05 1.08
N PRO A 172 -10.69 -15.58 2.22
CA PRO A 172 -11.48 -16.41 3.10
C PRO A 172 -12.73 -16.99 2.40
N GLY A 173 -13.17 -18.20 2.80
CA GLY A 173 -14.35 -18.86 2.22
C GLY A 173 -15.63 -18.01 2.28
N GLN A 174 -15.78 -17.21 3.34
CA GLN A 174 -16.88 -16.24 3.49
C GLN A 174 -16.90 -15.12 2.43
N LEU A 175 -15.84 -14.92 1.64
CA LEU A 175 -15.85 -14.04 0.46
C LEU A 175 -16.22 -14.77 -0.84
N GLN A 176 -16.21 -16.10 -0.84
CA GLN A 176 -16.38 -16.95 -2.02
C GLN A 176 -17.84 -17.39 -2.25
N GLU A 177 -18.68 -17.25 -1.23
CA GLU A 177 -20.14 -17.54 -1.26
C GLU A 177 -21.00 -16.37 -1.74
#